data_AF-A0A6I5C8D7-F1
#
_entry.id   AF-A0A6I5C8D7-F1
#
_cell.length_a   1.000
_cell.length_b   1.000
_cell.length_c   1.000
_cell.angle_alpha   90.00
_cell.angle_beta   90.00
_cell.angle_gamma   90.00
#
_symmetry.space_group_name_H-M   'P 1'
#
loop_
_entity.id
_entity.type
_entity.pdbx_description
1 polymer ?
#
loop_
_entity_poly.entity_id
_entity_poly.type
_entity_poly.pdbx_seq_one_letter_code
_entity_poly.pdbx_strand_id
1 'polypeptide(L)' 'MDQRPELGTFLRSRRARLRPEDIGLVTYGGRRRVPGLRREELAQLAGVSVGYYTRLEQGQSPNASDAVLD' A
#
# COMPACT_ATOMS: atom_id res chain seq x y z
N MET A 1 -11.48 5.46 19.94
CA MET A 1 -10.96 6.06 18.70
C MET A 1 -10.86 4.92 17.70
N ASP A 2 -11.59 5.00 16.58
CA ASP A 2 -11.65 3.88 15.63
C ASP A 2 -10.35 3.87 14.80
N GLN A 3 -9.42 2.96 15.12
CA GLN A 3 -8.07 2.93 14.52
C GLN A 3 -8.08 2.54 13.03
N ARG A 4 -9.18 1.99 12.54
CA ARG A 4 -9.33 1.46 11.17
C ARG A 4 -9.29 2.55 10.08
N PRO A 5 -10.06 3.65 10.17
CA PRO A 5 -9.96 4.77 9.22
C PRO A 5 -8.60 5.48 9.25
N GLU A 6 -7.96 5.55 10.42
CA GLU A 6 -6.62 6.15 10.58
C GLU A 6 -5.55 5.32 9.87
N LEU A 7 -5.60 3.99 10.01
CA LEU A 7 -4.69 3.08 9.31
C LEU A 7 -4.83 3.20 7.78
N GLY A 8 -6.07 3.20 7.27
CA GLY A 8 -6.29 3.32 5.82
C GLY A 8 -5.72 4.62 5.23
N THR A 9 -5.87 5.72 5.97
CA THR A 9 -5.31 7.03 5.60
C THR A 9 -3.77 7.02 5.66
N PHE A 10 -3.21 6.43 6.71
CA PHE A 10 -1.77 6.27 6.87
C PHE A 10 -1.15 5.48 5.72
N LEU A 11 -1.69 4.30 5.41
CA LEU A 11 -1.20 3.43 4.32
C LEU A 11 -1.25 4.15 2.97
N ARG A 12 -2.35 4.85 2.68
CA ARG A 12 -2.50 5.64 1.45
C ARG A 12 -1.46 6.75 1.36
N SER A 13 -1.23 7.47 2.46
CA SER A 13 -0.23 8.54 2.53
C SER A 13 1.19 8.01 2.32
N ARG A 14 1.55 6.90 2.99
CA ARG A 14 2.87 6.27 2.86
C ARG A 14 3.12 5.80 1.43
N ARG A 15 2.14 5.13 0.82
CA ARG A 15 2.22 4.65 -0.57
C ARG A 15 2.37 5.79 -1.58
N ALA A 16 1.66 6.90 -1.39
CA ALA A 16 1.75 8.05 -2.28
C ALA A 16 3.12 8.77 -2.22
N ARG A 17 3.83 8.66 -1.10
CA ARG A 17 5.15 9.29 -0.89
C ARG A 17 6.33 8.45 -1.38
N LEU A 18 6.20 7.12 -1.37
CA LEU A 18 7.27 6.24 -1.84
C LEU A 18 7.31 6.23 -3.38
N ARG A 19 8.46 6.61 -3.96
CA ARG A 19 8.67 6.46 -5.40
C ARG A 19 9.23 5.07 -5.69
N PRO A 20 8.89 4.47 -6.85
CA PRO A 20 9.45 3.19 -7.26
C PRO A 20 10.98 3.20 -7.30
N GLU A 21 11.57 4.29 -7.77
CA GLU A 21 13.03 4.46 -7.86
C GLU A 21 13.72 4.44 -6.50
N ASP A 22 13.07 4.93 -5.43
CA ASP A 22 13.64 4.96 -4.07
C ASP A 22 13.86 3.55 -3.51
N ILE A 23 13.18 2.55 -4.07
CA ILE A 23 13.23 1.15 -3.66
C ILE A 23 13.74 0.23 -4.79
N GLY A 24 14.34 0.80 -5.84
CA GLY A 24 14.94 0.05 -6.95
C GLY A 24 13.93 -0.62 -7.88
N LEU A 25 12.65 -0.25 -7.84
CA LEU A 25 11.67 -0.76 -8.81
C LEU A 25 11.91 -0.10 -10.18
N VAL A 26 12.25 -0.93 -11.16
CA VAL A 26 12.33 -0.53 -12.56
C VAL A 26 10.92 -0.31 -13.10
N THR A 27 10.59 0.95 -13.42
CA THR A 27 9.32 1.27 -14.07
C THR A 27 9.45 1.11 -15.58
N TYR A 28 8.87 0.04 -16.13
CA TYR A 28 8.84 -0.18 -17.58
C TYR A 28 7.81 0.74 -18.25
N GLY A 29 8.20 2.00 -18.51
CA GLY A 29 7.69 2.91 -19.56
C GLY A 29 6.17 3.15 -19.71
N GLY A 30 5.32 2.56 -18.88
CA GLY A 30 3.86 2.65 -18.99
C GLY A 30 3.32 3.95 -18.42
N ARG A 31 2.21 4.44 -18.99
CA ARG A 31 1.54 5.67 -18.56
C ARG A 31 1.11 5.56 -17.09
N ARG A 32 1.92 6.14 -16.20
CA ARG A 32 1.74 6.10 -14.75
C ARG A 32 0.77 7.21 -14.33
N ARG A 33 -0.29 6.83 -13.62
CA ARG A 33 -1.34 7.76 -13.14
C ARG A 33 -1.08 8.32 -11.75
N VAL A 34 -0.16 7.71 -10.99
CA VAL A 34 0.16 8.10 -9.61
C VAL A 34 1.67 8.32 -9.46
N PRO A 35 2.13 9.38 -8.76
CA PRO A 35 3.55 9.64 -8.59
C PRO A 35 4.24 8.57 -7.73
N GLY A 36 3.60 8.15 -6.63
CA GLY A 36 4.09 7.10 -5.74
C GLY A 36 3.71 5.67 -6.16
N LEU A 37 3.91 4.70 -5.27
CA LEU A 37 3.67 3.29 -5.59
C LEU A 37 2.21 2.98 -5.96
N ARG A 38 2.04 2.06 -6.89
CA ARG A 38 0.75 1.40 -7.17
C ARG A 38 0.45 0.41 -6.05
N ARG A 39 -0.83 0.05 -5.92
CA ARG A 39 -1.23 -0.99 -4.95
C ARG A 39 -0.59 -2.33 -5.27
N GLU A 40 -0.49 -2.67 -6.55
CA GLU A 40 0.14 -3.90 -7.04
C GLU A 40 1.62 -3.95 -6.66
N GLU A 41 2.35 -2.86 -6.90
CA GLU A 41 3.77 -2.74 -6.56
C GLU A 41 4.00 -2.91 -5.05
N LEU A 42 3.23 -2.20 -4.22
CA LEU A 42 3.38 -2.29 -2.77
C LEU A 42 2.97 -3.67 -2.24
N ALA A 43 1.89 -4.25 -2.75
CA ALA A 43 1.43 -5.57 -2.36
C ALA A 43 2.48 -6.65 -2.69
N GLN A 44 3.11 -6.55 -3.86
CA GLN A 44 4.20 -7.44 -4.26
C GLN A 44 5.40 -7.33 -3.30
N LEU A 45 5.81 -6.11 -2.95
CA LEU A 45 6.92 -5.87 -2.01
C LEU A 45 6.63 -6.39 -0.61
N ALA A 46 5.38 -6.24 -0.16
CA ALA A 46 4.94 -6.67 1.16
C ALA A 46 4.57 -8.16 1.22
N GLY A 47 4.62 -8.89 0.10
CA GLY A 47 4.23 -10.31 0.04
C GLY A 47 2.75 -10.55 0.33
N VAL A 48 1.88 -9.55 0.10
CA VAL A 48 0.43 -9.65 0.33
C VAL A 48 -0.35 -9.56 -0.97
N SER A 49 -1.61 -9.98 -0.95
CA SER A 49 -2.49 -9.78 -2.10
C SER A 49 -2.88 -8.30 -2.26
N VAL A 50 -3.03 -7.85 -3.51
CA VAL A 50 -3.50 -6.49 -3.84
C VAL A 50 -4.87 -6.21 -3.22
N GLY A 51 -5.76 -7.22 -3.22
CA GLY A 51 -7.08 -7.13 -2.59
C GLY A 51 -7.02 -6.98 -1.07
N TYR A 52 -6.07 -7.66 -0.41
CA TYR A 52 -5.84 -7.47 1.02
C TYR A 52 -5.38 -6.05 1.33
N TYR A 53 -4.37 -5.54 0.62
CA TYR A 53 -3.89 -4.17 0.79
C TYR A 53 -4.99 -3.13 0.50
N THR A 54 -5.83 -3.36 -0.51
CA THR A 54 -6.95 -2.47 -0.84
C THR A 54 -7.98 -2.41 0.29
N ARG A 55 -8.32 -3.55 0.90
CA ARG A 55 -9.22 -3.59 2.06
C ARG A 55 -8.63 -2.87 3.28
N LEU A 56 -7.32 -2.99 3.50
CA LEU A 56 -6.62 -2.23 4.54
C LEU A 56 -6.70 -0.72 4.30
N GLU A 57 -6.43 -0.24 3.08
CA GLU A 57 -6.59 1.19 2.71
C GLU A 57 -8.03 1.70 2.84
N GLN A 58 -9.03 0.82 2.78
CA GLN A 58 -10.45 1.15 2.92
C GLN A 58 -10.95 1.02 4.37
N GLY A 59 -10.09 0.57 5.31
CA GLY A 59 -10.49 0.30 6.69
C GLY A 59 -11.42 -0.91 6.86
N GLN A 60 -11.48 -1.78 5.84
CA GLN A 60 -12.36 -2.95 5.77
C GLN A 60 -11.65 -4.26 6.14
N SER A 61 -10.53 -4.20 6.86
CA SER A 61 -9.85 -5.39 7.36
C SER A 61 -10.23 -5.62 8.82
N PRO A 62 -11.12 -6.59 9.13
CA PRO A 62 -11.48 -6.92 10.50
C PRO A 62 -10.33 -7.57 11.29
N ASN A 63 -9.38 -8.20 10.59
CA ASN A 63 -8.23 -8.91 11.14
C ASN A 63 -6.96 -8.49 10.38
N ALA A 64 -6.53 -7.23 10.47
CA ALA A 64 -5.14 -6.92 10.11
C ALA A 64 -4.27 -7.78 11.03
N SER A 65 -3.68 -8.85 10.48
CA SER A 65 -2.90 -9.79 11.29
C SER A 65 -1.64 -9.06 11.73
N ASP A 66 -1.16 -9.30 12.96
CA ASP A 66 0.03 -8.64 13.53
C ASP A 66 1.27 -8.73 12.63
N ALA A 67 1.29 -9.66 11.67
CA ALA A 67 2.27 -9.73 10.59
C ALA A 67 2.41 -8.46 9.71
N VAL A 68 1.48 -7.51 9.79
CA VAL A 68 1.57 -6.21 9.09
C VAL A 68 2.21 -5.12 9.97
N LEU A 69 2.46 -5.38 11.26
CA LEU A 69 2.93 -4.40 12.25
C LEU A 69 4.40 -4.58 12.68
N ASP A 70 5.13 -5.55 12.11
CA ASP A 70 6.58 -5.78 12.34
C ASP A 70 7.43 -5.20 11.20
#